data_AF-W7PS87-F1
#
_entry.id   AF-W7PS87-F1
#
_cell.length_a   1.000
_cell.length_b   1.000
_cell.length_c   1.000
_cell.angle_alpha   90.00
_cell.angle_beta   90.00
_cell.angle_gamma   90.00
#
_symmetry.space_group_name_H-M   'P 1'
#
loop_
_entity.id
_entity.type
_entity.pdbx_description
1 polymer ?
#
loop_
_entity_poly.entity_id
_entity_poly.type
_entity_poly.pdbx_seq_one_letter_code
_entity_poly.pdbx_strand_id
1 'polypeptide(L)' 'MNNLNMAGEMSSHDPLLSESLEQRLVQAKLLLDDLERNSSSKDMGALSAARVEFALAARALADELIAQGQQGRERGD' A
#
# COMPACT_ATOMS: atom_id res chain seq x y z
N MET A 1 -29.81 -34.50 10.22
CA MET A 1 -28.45 -34.70 9.71
C MET A 1 -28.03 -33.43 8.98
N ASN A 2 -27.13 -32.71 9.65
CA ASN A 2 -26.28 -31.57 9.33
C ASN A 2 -26.37 -30.89 7.95
N ASN A 3 -27.05 -29.74 7.94
CA ASN A 3 -26.57 -28.38 7.66
C ASN A 3 -25.29 -28.22 6.80
N LEU A 4 -25.53 -27.94 5.51
CA LEU A 4 -25.04 -26.84 4.68
C LEU A 4 -23.74 -26.09 5.10
N ASN A 5 -22.81 -26.08 4.14
CA ASN A 5 -22.10 -24.88 3.65
C ASN A 5 -20.92 -24.34 4.49
N MET A 6 -19.70 -24.79 4.17
CA MET A 6 -18.45 -24.09 4.53
C MET A 6 -17.32 -24.49 3.56
N ALA A 7 -17.42 -23.99 2.33
CA ALA A 7 -16.32 -24.03 1.36
C ALA A 7 -16.21 -22.71 0.56
N GLY A 8 -16.77 -21.63 1.11
CA GLY A 8 -16.40 -20.28 0.75
C GLY A 8 -15.34 -19.81 1.74
N GLU A 9 -14.38 -19.02 1.27
CA GLU A 9 -13.35 -18.35 2.08
C GLU A 9 -12.10 -19.20 2.40
N MET A 10 -11.50 -19.80 1.37
CA MET A 10 -10.03 -19.71 1.26
C MET A 10 -9.69 -18.28 0.87
N SER A 11 -9.89 -17.37 1.84
CA SER A 11 -9.40 -16.01 1.81
C SER A 11 -7.91 -16.09 1.50
N SER A 12 -7.52 -15.37 0.45
CA SER A 12 -6.16 -15.17 -0.02
C SER A 12 -5.30 -14.58 1.10
N HIS A 13 -4.95 -15.40 2.07
CA HIS A 13 -4.10 -15.02 3.18
C HIS A 13 -2.67 -15.35 2.77
N ASP A 14 -2.06 -14.40 2.05
CA ASP A 14 -0.61 -14.36 1.89
C ASP A 14 -0.05 -13.63 3.13
N PRO A 15 0.55 -14.35 4.10
CA PRO A 15 0.92 -13.78 5.39
C PRO A 15 2.26 -13.02 5.35
N LEU A 16 2.77 -12.67 4.16
CA LEU A 16 4.05 -11.96 3.99
C LEU A 16 3.91 -10.44 3.75
N LEU A 17 2.69 -9.90 3.65
CA LEU A 17 2.50 -8.54 3.11
C LEU A 17 1.48 -7.68 3.87
N SER A 18 1.32 -7.87 5.18
CA SER A 18 0.61 -6.88 6.01
C SER A 18 1.57 -5.81 6.55
N GLU A 19 2.47 -5.28 5.72
CA GLU A 19 3.08 -3.99 6.03
C GLU A 19 1.98 -2.93 5.99
N SER A 20 1.89 -2.09 7.02
CA SER A 20 0.90 -1.01 6.99
C SER A 20 1.16 -0.10 5.79
N LEU A 21 0.11 0.48 5.20
CA LEU A 21 0.26 1.40 4.06
C LEU A 21 1.22 2.56 4.38
N GLU A 22 1.29 2.94 5.66
CA GLU A 22 2.25 3.91 6.19
C GLU A 22 3.69 3.41 6.11
N GLN A 23 3.95 2.16 6.52
CA GLN A 23 5.29 1.55 6.43
C GLN A 23 5.75 1.42 4.98
N ARG A 24 4.87 0.97 4.09
CA ARG A 24 5.16 0.91 2.64
C ARG A 24 5.51 2.28 2.08
N LEU A 25 4.76 3.32 2.45
CA LEU A 25 5.05 4.69 2.02
C LEU A 25 6.40 5.19 2.55
N VAL A 26 6.72 4.91 3.81
CA VAL A 26 8.01 5.30 4.42
C VAL A 26 9.16 4.61 3.71
N GLN A 27 9.08 3.30 3.45
CA GLN A 27 10.12 2.56 2.74
C GLN A 27 10.31 3.09 1.32
N ALA A 28 9.22 3.27 0.57
CA ALA A 28 9.27 3.80 -0.79
C ALA A 28 9.88 5.21 -0.84
N LYS A 29 9.60 6.05 0.16
CA LYS A 29 10.18 7.39 0.29
C LYS A 29 11.69 7.33 0.56
N LEU A 30 12.13 6.49 1.51
CA LEU A 30 13.55 6.34 1.83
C LEU A 30 14.36 5.85 0.62
N LEU A 31 13.82 4.88 -0.13
CA LEU A 31 14.44 4.38 -1.34
C LEU A 31 14.53 5.48 -2.42
N LEU A 32 13.46 6.25 -2.61
CA LEU A 32 13.47 7.36 -3.56
C LEU A 32 14.48 8.44 -3.17
N ASP A 33 14.50 8.85 -1.90
CA ASP A 33 15.44 9.85 -1.38
C ASP A 33 16.89 9.42 -1.56
N ASP A 34 17.21 8.14 -1.33
CA ASP A 34 18.55 7.59 -1.55
C ASP A 34 18.94 7.64 -3.04
N LEU A 35 18.05 7.19 -3.93
CA LEU A 35 18.31 7.19 -5.38
C LEU A 35 18.41 8.60 -5.97
N GLU A 36 17.64 9.57 -5.46
CA GLU A 36 17.73 10.97 -5.89
C GLU A 36 19.05 11.62 -5.45
N ARG A 37 19.51 11.32 -4.23
CA ARG A 37 20.82 11.77 -3.73
C ARG A 37 21.99 11.09 -4.46
N ASN A 38 21.83 9.82 -4.83
CA ASN A 38 22.83 9.02 -5.54
C ASN A 38 22.67 9.07 -7.07
N SER A 39 21.94 10.05 -7.61
CA SER A 39 21.63 10.19 -9.06
C SER A 39 22.83 10.38 -10.00
N SER A 40 24.05 10.48 -9.46
CA SER A 40 25.29 10.33 -10.25
C SER A 40 25.51 8.90 -10.75
N SER A 41 24.94 7.89 -10.08
CA SER A 41 24.86 6.52 -10.56
C SER A 41 23.80 6.46 -11.65
N LYS A 42 24.17 6.01 -12.86
CA LYS A 42 23.37 6.08 -14.10
C LYS A 42 22.07 5.25 -14.10
N ASP A 43 21.57 4.85 -12.94
CA ASP A 43 20.43 3.96 -12.79
C ASP A 43 19.09 4.73 -12.84
N MET A 44 18.89 5.45 -13.94
CA MET A 44 17.65 6.18 -14.23
C MET A 44 16.43 5.25 -14.23
N GLY A 45 16.62 3.97 -14.56
CA GLY A 45 15.57 2.94 -14.47
C GLY A 45 15.15 2.65 -13.03
N ALA A 46 16.11 2.50 -12.11
CA ALA A 46 15.83 2.30 -10.69
C ALA A 46 15.15 3.54 -10.08
N LEU A 47 15.62 4.73 -10.43
CA LEU A 47 15.01 5.99 -9.99
C LEU A 47 13.57 6.13 -10.49
N SER A 48 13.31 5.80 -11.76
CA SER A 48 11.95 5.82 -12.32
C SER A 48 11.03 4.83 -11.60
N ALA A 49 11.50 3.61 -11.35
CA ALA A 49 10.74 2.61 -10.61
C ALA A 49 10.41 3.06 -9.18
N ALA A 50 11.39 3.63 -8.47
CA ALA A 50 11.19 4.14 -7.11
C ALA A 50 10.18 5.31 -7.06
N ARG A 51 10.17 6.19 -8.06
CA ARG A 51 9.17 7.26 -8.18
C ARG A 51 7.76 6.71 -8.36
N VAL A 52 7.60 5.70 -9.21
CA VAL A 52 6.31 5.04 -9.43
C VAL A 52 5.84 4.36 -8.15
N GLU A 53 6.71 3.61 -7.48
CA GLU A 53 6.39 2.92 -6.22
C GLU A 53 5.96 3.91 -5.14
N PHE A 54 6.69 5.02 -4.96
CA PHE A 54 6.32 6.07 -4.03
C PHE A 54 4.93 6.65 -4.33
N ALA A 55 4.64 6.94 -5.60
CA ALA A 55 3.33 7.45 -6.00
C ALA A 55 2.19 6.45 -5.74
N LEU A 56 2.42 5.16 -5.99
CA LEU A 56 1.45 4.10 -5.71
C LEU A 56 1.19 3.93 -4.21
N ALA A 57 2.25 3.92 -3.39
CA ALA A 57 2.13 3.83 -1.95
C ALA A 57 1.41 5.05 -1.36
N ALA A 58 1.73 6.26 -1.83
CA ALA A 58 1.07 7.48 -1.38
C ALA A 58 -0.42 7.49 -1.74
N ARG A 59 -0.76 7.04 -2.95
CA ARG A 59 -2.15 6.93 -3.39
C ARG A 59 -2.92 5.92 -2.55
N ALA A 60 -2.35 4.73 -2.31
CA ALA A 60 -3.01 3.70 -1.51
C ALA A 60 -3.30 4.21 -0.09
N LEU A 61 -2.35 4.92 0.55
CA LEU A 61 -2.59 5.52 1.86
C LEU A 61 -3.66 6.62 1.81
N ALA A 62 -3.67 7.46 0.77
CA ALA A 62 -4.69 8.49 0.61
C ALA A 62 -6.09 7.89 0.42
N ASP A 63 -6.21 6.85 -0.40
CA ASP A 63 -7.47 6.13 -0.64
C ASP A 63 -8.02 5.53 0.67
N GLU A 64 -7.15 4.95 1.51
CA GLU A 64 -7.52 4.43 2.83
C GLU A 64 -7.99 5.55 3.79
N LEU A 65 -7.27 6.68 3.84
CA LEU A 65 -7.68 7.82 4.68
C LEU A 65 -9.02 8.42 4.23
N ILE A 66 -9.29 8.45 2.92
CA ILE A 66 -10.58 8.89 2.36
C ILE A 66 -11.68 7.91 2.76
N ALA A 67 -11.45 6.60 2.62
CA ALA A 67 -12.41 5.58 3.01
C ALA A 67 -12.76 5.66 4.52
N GLN A 68 -11.75 5.84 5.37
CA GLN A 68 -11.95 6.06 6.81
C GLN A 68 -12.75 7.33 7.11
N GLY A 69 -12.45 8.43 6.40
CA GLY A 69 -13.16 9.70 6.54
C GLY A 69 -14.62 9.62 6.06
N GLN A 70 -14.91 8.80 5.05
CA GLN A 70 -16.28 8.55 4.57
C GLN A 70 -17.07 7.70 5.55
N GLN A 71 -16.49 6.62 6.11
CA GLN A 71 -17.17 5.78 7.11
C GLN A 71 -17.51 6.54 8.40
N GLY A 72 -16.69 7.52 8.79
CA GLY A 72 -16.99 8.41 9.91
C GLY A 72 -18.18 9.35 9.66
N ARG A 73 -18.53 9.63 8.40
CA ARG A 73 -19.62 10.53 8.00
C ARG A 73 -20.96 9.82 7.82
N GLU A 74 -20.95 8.52 7.54
CA GLU A 74 -22.15 7.70 7.31
C GLU A 74 -22.80 7.17 8.61
N ARG A 75 -22.10 7.24 9.75
CA ARG A 75 -22.61 6.79 11.07
C ARG A 75 -23.21 7.90 11.94
N GLY A 76 -23.29 9.12 11.42
CA GLY A 76 -23.81 10.27 12.15
C GLY A 76 -24.90 10.99 11.36
N ASP A 77 -26.08 10.37 11.24
CA ASP A 77 -27.35 11.06 10.98
C ASP A 77 -28.45 10.42 11.86
#